data_AF-A0A285JQM3-F1
#
_entry.id   AF-A0A285JQM3-F1
#
_cell.length_a   1.000
_cell.length_b   1.000
_cell.length_c   1.000
_cell.angle_alpha   90.00
_cell.angle_beta   90.00
_cell.angle_gamma   90.00
#
_symmetry.space_group_name_H-M   'P 1'
#
loop_
_entity.id
_entity.type
_entity.pdbx_description
1 polymer ?
#
loop_
_entity_poly.entity_id
_entity_poly.type
_entity_poly.pdbx_seq_one_letter_code
_entity_poly.pdbx_strand_id
1 'polypeptide(L)'
;MIGDIFLVRGGSKFSTAIVNAQKILYPKAKSSHIEFYLGDGSIIHSTGDNGVHLSFLLDELKDIKDEWKVIRLRGLTEQDTENLAKAAIFFLRQEYNVKYMMESVDNKSFCSELIAKIYMKANVTIFDGKDPGKIAPAHFDKEADLLTLWEDVTSEYHQIIKDIKEREFEYRFLHKTIQGALAKRHILSHARQNLSEVAAIISEETGDEGVSKLFDKAKRELSQSRTLDFWDENDTLPYKK
;
A
#
# COMPACT_ATOMS: atom_id res chain seq x y z
N MET A 1 11.36 -10.21 0.94
CA MET A 1 11.83 -8.95 1.57
C MET A 1 10.74 -7.89 1.44
N ILE A 2 10.63 -6.94 2.36
CA ILE A 2 9.74 -5.78 2.19
C ILE A 2 10.14 -5.06 0.89
N GLY A 3 9.17 -4.77 0.02
CA GLY A 3 9.45 -4.19 -1.29
C GLY A 3 9.40 -5.17 -2.46
N ASP A 4 9.40 -6.48 -2.18
CA ASP A 4 9.22 -7.50 -3.21
C ASP A 4 7.82 -7.41 -3.82
N ILE A 5 7.75 -7.56 -5.13
CA ILE A 5 6.55 -7.34 -5.93
C ILE A 5 6.08 -8.64 -6.53
N PHE A 6 4.86 -9.04 -6.19
CA PHE A 6 4.19 -10.18 -6.79
C PHE A 6 3.52 -9.75 -8.10
N LEU A 7 3.80 -10.52 -9.15
CA LEU A 7 3.24 -10.38 -10.49
C LEU A 7 2.25 -11.52 -10.69
N VAL A 8 0.96 -11.22 -10.69
CA VAL A 8 -0.08 -12.25 -10.58
C VAL A 8 -1.16 -12.07 -11.63
N ARG A 9 -1.82 -13.19 -11.96
CA ARG A 9 -3.02 -13.20 -12.79
C ARG A 9 -4.16 -13.86 -12.02
N GLY A 10 -5.24 -13.10 -11.81
CA GLY A 10 -6.44 -13.65 -11.21
C GLY A 10 -7.10 -14.73 -12.07
N GLY A 11 -7.86 -15.61 -11.43
CA GLY A 11 -8.60 -16.70 -12.09
C GLY A 11 -9.71 -16.24 -13.05
N SER A 12 -10.19 -14.99 -12.91
CA SER A 12 -11.38 -14.49 -13.60
C SER A 12 -11.21 -14.21 -15.11
N LYS A 13 -12.33 -14.15 -15.83
CA LYS A 13 -12.36 -13.69 -17.24
C LYS A 13 -11.93 -12.22 -17.37
N PHE A 14 -12.23 -11.39 -16.38
CA PHE A 14 -11.82 -9.98 -16.34
C PHE A 14 -10.30 -9.83 -16.28
N SER A 15 -9.62 -10.63 -15.45
CA SER A 15 -8.16 -10.69 -15.37
C SER A 15 -7.54 -11.05 -16.72
N THR A 16 -8.16 -11.96 -17.48
CA THR A 16 -7.70 -12.32 -18.84
C THR A 16 -7.86 -11.16 -19.83
N ALA A 17 -8.97 -10.41 -19.74
CA ALA A 17 -9.19 -9.22 -20.57
C ALA A 17 -8.15 -8.13 -20.29
N ILE A 18 -7.83 -7.87 -19.01
CA ILE A 18 -6.79 -6.93 -18.60
C ILE A 18 -5.43 -7.32 -19.21
N VAL A 19 -5.02 -8.59 -19.10
CA VAL A 19 -3.75 -9.07 -19.68
C VAL A 19 -3.71 -8.85 -21.19
N ASN A 20 -4.79 -9.17 -21.91
CA ASN A 20 -4.84 -8.97 -23.36
C ASN A 20 -4.80 -7.50 -23.76
N ALA A 21 -5.49 -6.61 -23.04
CA ALA A 21 -5.44 -5.17 -23.30
C ALA A 21 -4.02 -4.60 -23.11
N GLN A 22 -3.29 -5.12 -22.12
CA GLN A 22 -1.91 -4.72 -21.84
C GLN A 22 -0.88 -5.19 -22.88
N LYS A 23 -1.23 -6.10 -23.80
CA LYS A 23 -0.30 -6.57 -24.84
C LYS A 23 0.13 -5.46 -25.81
N ILE A 24 -0.62 -4.37 -25.88
CA ILE A 24 -0.25 -3.16 -26.62
C ILE A 24 0.98 -2.48 -25.97
N LEU A 25 1.07 -2.51 -24.63
CA LEU A 25 2.21 -1.96 -23.89
C LEU A 25 3.40 -2.93 -23.89
N TYR A 26 3.13 -4.22 -23.72
CA TYR A 26 4.15 -5.27 -23.72
C TYR A 26 3.59 -6.59 -24.26
N PRO A 27 4.03 -7.09 -25.44
CA PRO A 27 3.43 -8.27 -26.08
C PRO A 27 3.42 -9.54 -25.22
N LYS A 28 4.37 -9.67 -24.27
CA LYS A 28 4.48 -10.80 -23.36
C LYS A 28 3.83 -10.55 -21.99
N ALA A 29 2.96 -9.54 -21.85
CA ALA A 29 2.21 -9.29 -20.63
C ALA A 29 1.47 -10.56 -20.15
N LYS A 30 1.59 -10.86 -18.86
CA LYS A 30 1.01 -12.03 -18.18
C LYS A 30 0.21 -11.64 -16.94
N SER A 31 0.60 -10.56 -16.29
CA SER A 31 0.04 -10.15 -15.00
C SER A 31 -1.17 -9.24 -15.19
N SER A 32 -2.26 -9.55 -14.50
CA SER A 32 -3.44 -8.67 -14.41
C SER A 32 -3.41 -7.78 -13.18
N HIS A 33 -2.63 -8.17 -12.18
CA HIS A 33 -2.60 -7.56 -10.86
C HIS A 33 -1.18 -7.63 -10.30
N ILE A 34 -0.89 -6.71 -9.38
CA ILE A 34 0.43 -6.55 -8.78
C ILE A 34 0.24 -6.31 -7.29
N GLU A 35 1.04 -6.96 -6.46
CA GLU A 35 0.93 -6.87 -5.00
C GLU A 35 2.28 -6.53 -4.37
N PHE A 36 2.24 -5.78 -3.27
CA PHE A 36 3.43 -5.36 -2.53
C PHE A 36 3.60 -6.23 -1.29
N TYR A 37 4.74 -6.91 -1.14
CA TYR A 37 5.03 -7.68 0.05
C TYR A 37 5.51 -6.80 1.21
N LEU A 38 4.82 -6.89 2.35
CA LEU A 38 5.11 -6.13 3.57
C LEU A 38 5.89 -6.91 4.64
N GLY A 39 6.22 -8.19 4.38
CA GLY A 39 6.83 -9.06 5.37
C GLY A 39 5.83 -9.98 6.06
N ASP A 40 6.34 -11.09 6.59
CA ASP A 40 5.62 -12.04 7.45
C ASP A 40 4.22 -12.45 6.93
N GLY A 41 4.16 -12.75 5.62
CA GLY A 41 2.93 -13.19 4.97
C GLY A 41 1.86 -12.10 4.83
N SER A 42 2.18 -10.84 5.14
CA SER A 42 1.32 -9.69 4.86
C SER A 42 1.67 -9.07 3.53
N ILE A 43 0.64 -8.74 2.76
CA ILE A 43 0.75 -7.95 1.54
C ILE A 43 -0.13 -6.71 1.65
N ILE A 44 0.19 -5.69 0.87
CA ILE A 44 -0.71 -4.58 0.59
C ILE A 44 -0.93 -4.48 -0.91
N HIS A 45 -2.18 -4.27 -1.30
CA HIS A 45 -2.57 -4.12 -2.69
C HIS A 45 -3.86 -3.31 -2.80
N SER A 46 -4.22 -2.94 -4.03
CA SER A 46 -5.45 -2.23 -4.33
C SER A 46 -6.37 -3.03 -5.24
N THR A 47 -7.58 -3.32 -4.79
CA THR A 47 -8.58 -4.09 -5.54
C THR A 47 -9.87 -3.30 -5.72
N GLY A 48 -10.67 -3.65 -6.74
CA GLY A 48 -11.89 -2.90 -7.08
C GLY A 48 -12.97 -2.92 -6.00
N ASP A 49 -12.97 -3.92 -5.13
CA ASP A 49 -13.92 -4.13 -4.04
C ASP A 49 -13.51 -3.43 -2.74
N ASN A 50 -12.22 -3.44 -2.38
CA ASN A 50 -11.75 -2.96 -1.07
C ASN A 50 -10.82 -1.74 -1.15
N GLY A 51 -10.46 -1.27 -2.35
CA GLY A 51 -9.40 -0.28 -2.51
C GLY A 51 -8.08 -0.79 -1.92
N VAL A 52 -7.27 0.10 -1.35
CA VAL A 52 -5.98 -0.23 -0.74
C VAL A 52 -6.18 -0.84 0.64
N HIS A 53 -5.81 -2.11 0.79
CA HIS A 53 -5.97 -2.86 2.04
C HIS A 53 -4.84 -3.86 2.26
N LEU A 54 -4.68 -4.28 3.51
CA LEU A 54 -3.80 -5.41 3.86
C LEU A 54 -4.52 -6.73 3.58
N SER A 55 -3.80 -7.67 3.01
CA SER A 55 -4.25 -9.05 2.86
C SER A 55 -3.19 -10.04 3.32
N PHE A 56 -3.65 -11.25 3.63
CA PHE A 56 -2.79 -12.35 4.02
C PHE A 56 -2.43 -13.18 2.79
N LEU A 57 -1.13 -13.42 2.59
CA LEU A 57 -0.58 -14.04 1.39
C LEU A 57 -1.27 -15.36 1.03
N LEU A 58 -1.55 -16.23 2.01
CA LEU A 58 -2.19 -17.52 1.73
C LEU A 58 -3.66 -17.39 1.31
N ASP A 59 -4.33 -16.29 1.65
CA ASP A 59 -5.70 -16.06 1.20
C ASP A 59 -5.71 -15.60 -0.26
N GLU A 60 -4.76 -14.76 -0.66
CA GLU A 60 -4.62 -14.26 -2.03
C GLU A 60 -4.21 -15.35 -3.02
N LEU A 61 -3.32 -16.26 -2.60
CA LEU A 61 -2.88 -17.38 -3.41
C LEU A 61 -4.01 -18.36 -3.81
N LYS A 62 -5.19 -18.28 -3.19
CA LYS A 62 -6.35 -19.13 -3.54
C LYS A 62 -6.97 -18.75 -4.89
N ASP A 63 -6.89 -17.47 -5.26
CA ASP A 63 -7.58 -16.91 -6.44
C ASP A 63 -6.61 -16.51 -7.57
N ILE A 64 -5.31 -16.75 -7.37
CA ILE A 64 -4.23 -16.52 -8.32
C ILE A 64 -3.96 -17.79 -9.14
N LYS A 65 -3.69 -17.64 -10.44
CA LYS A 65 -3.22 -18.75 -11.28
C LYS A 65 -1.74 -19.07 -11.02
N ASP A 66 -1.35 -20.32 -11.23
CA ASP A 66 0.00 -20.87 -10.92
C ASP A 66 1.21 -20.18 -11.61
N GLU A 67 0.98 -19.24 -12.52
CA GLU A 67 2.04 -18.56 -13.29
C GLU A 67 2.53 -17.25 -12.65
N TRP A 68 2.45 -17.14 -11.31
CA TRP A 68 2.93 -15.95 -10.61
C TRP A 68 4.46 -15.87 -10.60
N LYS A 69 4.97 -14.64 -10.54
CA LYS A 69 6.40 -14.34 -10.31
C LYS A 69 6.54 -13.37 -9.17
N VAL A 70 7.72 -13.34 -8.56
CA VAL A 70 8.09 -12.31 -7.59
C VAL A 70 9.40 -11.67 -8.01
N ILE A 71 9.42 -10.34 -8.06
CA ILE A 71 10.60 -9.57 -8.39
C ILE A 71 11.01 -8.63 -7.25
N ARG A 72 12.31 -8.41 -7.11
CA ARG A 72 12.91 -7.52 -6.12
C ARG A 72 13.72 -6.44 -6.82
N LEU A 73 13.60 -5.19 -6.38
CA LEU A 73 14.47 -4.12 -6.87
C LEU A 73 15.87 -4.28 -6.26
N ARG A 74 16.91 -4.25 -7.09
CA ARG A 74 18.29 -4.37 -6.62
C ARG A 74 18.74 -3.11 -5.88
N GLY A 75 19.65 -3.28 -4.92
CA GLY A 75 20.35 -2.17 -4.28
C GLY A 75 19.54 -1.43 -3.21
N LEU A 76 18.40 -1.96 -2.78
CA LEU A 76 17.66 -1.42 -1.63
C LEU A 76 18.48 -1.58 -0.35
N THR A 77 18.64 -0.48 0.38
CA THR A 77 19.22 -0.48 1.74
C THR A 77 18.15 -0.83 2.78
N GLU A 78 18.57 -1.13 4.01
CA GLU A 78 17.64 -1.33 5.13
C GLU A 78 16.74 -0.09 5.33
N GLN A 79 17.31 1.10 5.21
CA GLN A 79 16.56 2.35 5.32
C GLN A 79 15.52 2.50 4.21
N ASP A 80 15.83 2.06 2.98
CA ASP A 80 14.87 2.06 1.88
C ASP A 80 13.73 1.08 2.16
N THR A 81 14.04 -0.12 2.67
CA THR A 81 13.00 -1.10 3.03
C THR A 81 12.08 -0.59 4.14
N GLU A 82 12.62 0.13 5.12
CA GLU A 82 11.83 0.77 6.17
C GLU A 82 10.94 1.87 5.58
N ASN A 83 11.50 2.75 4.74
CA ASN A 83 10.76 3.83 4.08
C ASN A 83 9.65 3.29 3.17
N LEU A 84 9.92 2.20 2.45
CA LEU A 84 8.93 1.49 1.64
C LEU A 84 7.80 0.92 2.50
N ALA A 85 8.10 0.34 3.67
CA ALA A 85 7.07 -0.12 4.60
C ALA A 85 6.18 1.03 5.10
N LYS A 86 6.79 2.16 5.49
CA LYS A 86 6.08 3.38 5.91
C LYS A 86 5.23 3.96 4.78
N ALA A 87 5.76 3.99 3.57
CA ALA A 87 5.06 4.48 2.39
C ALA A 87 3.88 3.58 2.00
N ALA A 88 4.06 2.26 2.07
CA ALA A 88 3.01 1.27 1.86
C ALA A 88 1.81 1.51 2.78
N ILE A 89 2.04 1.54 4.10
CA ILE A 89 0.95 1.74 5.06
C ILE A 89 0.34 3.14 4.96
N PHE A 90 1.09 4.16 4.52
CA PHE A 90 0.56 5.51 4.34
C PHE A 90 -0.64 5.53 3.39
N PHE A 91 -0.67 4.69 2.35
CA PHE A 91 -1.75 4.64 1.34
C PHE A 91 -2.93 3.74 1.72
N LEU A 92 -2.92 3.14 2.91
CA LEU A 92 -4.01 2.26 3.36
C LEU A 92 -5.37 2.99 3.34
N ARG A 93 -6.45 2.29 2.98
CA ARG A 93 -7.84 2.78 2.88
C ARG A 93 -8.14 3.72 1.70
N GLN A 94 -7.20 3.95 0.78
CA GLN A 94 -7.53 4.65 -0.46
C GLN A 94 -8.55 3.86 -1.28
N GLU A 95 -9.44 4.57 -1.96
CA GLU A 95 -10.39 3.94 -2.87
C GLU A 95 -9.68 3.38 -4.10
N TYR A 96 -10.34 2.44 -4.80
CA TYR A 96 -9.84 1.96 -6.08
C TYR A 96 -9.98 3.04 -7.17
N ASN A 97 -8.92 3.24 -7.95
CA ASN A 97 -8.97 4.16 -9.08
C ASN A 97 -9.66 3.51 -10.28
N VAL A 98 -10.99 3.70 -10.39
CA VAL A 98 -11.82 3.16 -11.48
C VAL A 98 -11.58 3.83 -12.84
N LYS A 99 -10.98 5.03 -12.87
CA LYS A 99 -10.65 5.76 -14.11
C LYS A 99 -9.28 5.33 -14.62
N TYR A 100 -9.22 4.10 -15.14
CA TYR A 100 -7.99 3.51 -15.68
C TYR A 100 -7.30 4.43 -16.70
N MET A 101 -6.02 4.74 -16.47
CA MET A 101 -5.10 5.41 -17.40
C MET A 101 -5.40 6.87 -17.83
N MET A 102 -6.14 7.67 -17.08
CA MET A 102 -6.31 9.10 -17.42
C MET A 102 -5.56 10.04 -16.49
N GLU A 103 -5.66 9.90 -15.16
CA GLU A 103 -4.96 10.76 -14.20
C GLU A 103 -4.66 10.01 -12.90
N SER A 104 -3.45 10.20 -12.36
CA SER A 104 -3.12 9.83 -10.98
C SER A 104 -3.89 10.75 -10.03
N VAL A 105 -4.64 10.18 -9.09
CA VAL A 105 -5.39 10.94 -8.08
C VAL A 105 -4.82 10.63 -6.71
N ASP A 106 -4.56 11.64 -5.88
CA ASP A 106 -3.80 11.46 -4.64
C ASP A 106 -4.45 10.46 -3.66
N ASN A 107 -5.78 10.36 -3.64
CA ASN A 107 -6.54 9.54 -2.69
C ASN A 107 -7.12 8.23 -3.25
N LYS A 108 -6.75 7.86 -4.48
CA LYS A 108 -7.18 6.60 -5.11
C LYS A 108 -6.00 5.90 -5.75
N SER A 109 -6.00 4.58 -5.77
CA SER A 109 -4.95 3.84 -6.46
C SER A 109 -5.51 2.60 -7.13
N PHE A 110 -5.10 2.30 -8.36
CA PHE A 110 -5.16 0.92 -8.87
C PHE A 110 -3.87 0.17 -8.50
N CYS A 111 -3.80 -1.14 -8.76
CA CYS A 111 -2.76 -2.00 -8.19
C CYS A 111 -1.32 -1.56 -8.47
N SER A 112 -0.98 -1.24 -9.71
CA SER A 112 0.39 -0.85 -10.11
C SER A 112 0.67 0.63 -9.86
N GLU A 113 -0.34 1.49 -9.91
CA GLU A 113 -0.25 2.88 -9.44
C GLU A 113 0.11 2.93 -7.95
N LEU A 114 -0.51 2.08 -7.12
CA LEU A 114 -0.17 1.96 -5.70
C LEU A 114 1.32 1.64 -5.52
N ILE A 115 1.85 0.64 -6.22
CA ILE A 115 3.27 0.29 -6.12
C ILE A 115 4.15 1.48 -6.50
N ALA A 116 3.86 2.14 -7.61
CA ALA A 116 4.61 3.31 -8.05
C ALA A 116 4.56 4.46 -7.02
N LYS A 117 3.39 4.71 -6.42
CA LYS A 117 3.24 5.69 -5.34
C LYS A 117 4.03 5.32 -4.09
N ILE A 118 4.08 4.04 -3.71
CA ILE A 118 4.89 3.56 -2.58
C ILE A 118 6.37 3.86 -2.80
N TYR A 119 6.90 3.45 -3.96
CA TYR A 119 8.30 3.70 -4.31
C TYR A 119 8.61 5.20 -4.39
N MET A 120 7.76 5.98 -5.05
CA MET A 120 7.89 7.43 -5.13
C MET A 120 7.89 8.09 -3.75
N LYS A 121 6.96 7.72 -2.87
CA LYS A 121 6.86 8.26 -1.50
C LYS A 121 8.06 7.85 -0.63
N ALA A 122 8.64 6.69 -0.88
CA ALA A 122 9.87 6.23 -0.24
C ALA A 122 11.15 6.88 -0.82
N ASN A 123 11.02 7.79 -1.80
CA ASN A 123 12.12 8.40 -2.56
C ASN A 123 12.98 7.38 -3.33
N VAL A 124 12.37 6.26 -3.75
CA VAL A 124 13.02 5.23 -4.58
C VAL A 124 12.48 5.34 -6.01
N THR A 125 13.36 5.63 -6.96
CA THR A 125 12.97 5.78 -8.38
C THR A 125 12.82 4.41 -9.06
N ILE A 126 11.67 4.18 -9.69
CA ILE A 126 11.42 3.06 -10.60
C ILE A 126 10.89 3.58 -11.94
N PHE A 127 11.10 2.82 -13.01
CA PHE A 127 10.63 3.15 -14.37
C PHE A 127 10.99 4.57 -14.83
N ASP A 128 12.21 5.01 -14.55
CA ASP A 128 12.73 6.34 -14.91
C ASP A 128 11.88 7.52 -14.42
N GLY A 129 11.20 7.34 -13.27
CA GLY A 129 10.36 8.39 -12.67
C GLY A 129 9.05 8.63 -13.42
N LYS A 130 8.58 7.63 -14.19
CA LYS A 130 7.27 7.69 -14.85
C LYS A 130 6.16 7.95 -13.84
N ASP A 131 5.18 8.76 -14.25
CA ASP A 131 3.98 9.06 -13.47
C ASP A 131 3.27 7.78 -12.98
N PRO A 132 2.93 7.67 -11.68
CA PRO A 132 2.27 6.49 -11.12
C PRO A 132 0.99 6.05 -11.86
N GLY A 133 0.17 7.00 -12.31
CA GLY A 133 -1.08 6.72 -13.02
C GLY A 133 -0.88 6.11 -14.41
N LYS A 134 0.35 6.15 -14.94
CA LYS A 134 0.74 5.57 -16.23
C LYS A 134 1.48 4.25 -16.11
N ILE A 135 1.69 3.74 -14.90
CA ILE A 135 2.36 2.47 -14.66
C ILE A 135 1.31 1.36 -14.57
N ALA A 136 1.21 0.55 -15.62
CA ALA A 136 0.42 -0.68 -15.68
C ALA A 136 1.22 -1.95 -15.29
N PRO A 137 0.56 -3.07 -14.92
CA PRO A 137 1.23 -4.35 -14.62
C PRO A 137 2.23 -4.82 -15.70
N ALA A 138 1.93 -4.56 -16.97
CA ALA A 138 2.78 -4.89 -18.12
C ALA A 138 4.21 -4.30 -18.03
N HIS A 139 4.37 -3.16 -17.35
CA HIS A 139 5.69 -2.57 -17.15
C HIS A 139 6.55 -3.43 -16.21
N PHE A 140 5.94 -3.97 -15.14
CA PHE A 140 6.63 -4.88 -14.24
C PHE A 140 6.93 -6.22 -14.93
N ASP A 141 5.99 -6.76 -15.74
CA ASP A 141 6.25 -7.96 -16.54
C ASP A 141 7.46 -7.78 -17.47
N LYS A 142 7.60 -6.61 -18.09
CA LYS A 142 8.75 -6.28 -18.93
C LYS A 142 10.05 -6.27 -18.12
N GLU A 143 10.06 -5.64 -16.95
CA GLU A 143 11.24 -5.64 -16.07
C GLU A 143 11.58 -7.04 -15.55
N ALA A 144 10.58 -7.87 -15.26
CA ALA A 144 10.76 -9.25 -14.85
C ALA A 144 11.35 -10.17 -15.93
N ASP A 145 11.23 -9.78 -17.20
CA ASP A 145 11.85 -10.49 -18.31
C ASP A 145 13.24 -9.93 -18.67
N LEU A 146 13.51 -8.64 -18.38
CA LEU A 146 14.80 -7.98 -18.65
C LEU A 146 15.82 -8.18 -17.51
N LEU A 147 15.38 -8.11 -16.25
CA LEU A 147 16.17 -8.29 -15.03
C LEU A 147 17.41 -7.37 -14.92
N THR A 148 17.34 -6.16 -15.51
CA THR A 148 18.43 -5.18 -15.46
C THR A 148 18.55 -4.54 -14.07
N LEU A 149 17.46 -3.93 -13.58
CA LEU A 149 17.38 -3.29 -12.26
C LEU A 149 16.72 -4.19 -11.22
N TRP A 150 16.05 -5.25 -11.69
CA TRP A 150 15.25 -6.16 -10.88
C TRP A 150 15.89 -7.55 -10.86
N GLU A 151 15.53 -8.34 -9.87
CA GLU A 151 15.89 -9.75 -9.78
C GLU A 151 14.66 -10.61 -9.54
N ASP A 152 14.67 -11.82 -10.11
CA ASP A 152 13.62 -12.82 -9.91
C ASP A 152 13.91 -13.59 -8.61
N VAL A 153 13.02 -13.42 -7.63
CA VAL A 153 13.09 -14.06 -6.31
C VAL A 153 11.96 -15.08 -6.11
N THR A 154 11.30 -15.49 -7.21
CA THR A 154 10.15 -16.41 -7.17
C THR A 154 10.50 -17.72 -6.45
N SER A 155 11.71 -18.24 -6.63
CA SER A 155 12.17 -19.47 -5.97
C SER A 155 12.26 -19.34 -4.44
N GLU A 156 12.70 -18.19 -3.92
CA GLU A 156 12.71 -17.89 -2.48
C GLU A 156 11.29 -17.95 -1.92
N TYR A 157 10.33 -17.41 -2.67
CA TYR A 157 8.94 -17.35 -2.23
C TYR A 157 8.24 -18.70 -2.19
N HIS A 158 8.66 -19.68 -2.99
CA HIS A 158 8.15 -21.05 -2.82
C HIS A 158 8.47 -21.60 -1.43
N GLN A 159 9.68 -21.32 -0.92
CA GLN A 159 10.09 -21.76 0.42
C GLN A 159 9.41 -20.93 1.52
N ILE A 160 9.30 -19.61 1.34
CA ILE A 160 8.59 -18.72 2.27
C ILE A 160 7.11 -19.13 2.39
N ILE A 161 6.43 -19.38 1.27
CA ILE A 161 5.02 -19.80 1.27
C ILE A 161 4.87 -21.16 1.96
N LYS A 162 5.79 -22.09 1.73
CA LYS A 162 5.80 -23.39 2.42
C LYS A 162 5.89 -23.21 3.94
N ASP A 163 6.83 -22.38 4.40
CA ASP A 163 7.01 -22.08 5.81
C ASP A 163 5.78 -21.37 6.43
N ILE A 164 5.20 -20.41 5.72
CA ILE A 164 3.95 -19.75 6.15
C ILE A 164 2.80 -20.77 6.26
N LYS A 165 2.71 -21.75 5.36
CA LYS A 165 1.69 -22.82 5.45
C LYS A 165 1.91 -23.73 6.66
N GLU A 166 3.16 -24.10 6.94
CA GLU A 166 3.50 -24.93 8.10
C GLU A 166 3.23 -24.21 9.43
N ARG A 167 3.36 -22.88 9.46
CA ARG A 167 3.16 -22.02 10.64
C ARG A 167 2.03 -21.02 10.47
N GLU A 168 0.96 -21.42 9.77
CA GLU A 168 -0.10 -20.50 9.33
C GLU A 168 -0.70 -19.69 10.49
N PHE A 169 -0.93 -20.35 11.64
CA PHE A 169 -1.48 -19.68 12.81
C PHE A 169 -0.63 -18.48 13.25
N GLU A 170 0.70 -18.64 13.34
CA GLU A 170 1.62 -17.60 13.80
C GLU A 170 1.60 -16.39 12.86
N TYR A 171 1.75 -16.65 11.56
CA TYR A 171 1.76 -15.61 10.53
C TYR A 171 0.41 -14.91 10.40
N ARG A 172 -0.70 -15.67 10.43
CA ARG A 172 -2.05 -15.10 10.38
C ARG A 172 -2.36 -14.29 11.63
N PHE A 173 -1.92 -14.74 12.81
CA PHE A 173 -2.08 -14.00 14.06
C PHE A 173 -1.32 -12.67 14.02
N LEU A 174 -0.09 -12.66 13.53
CA LEU A 174 0.70 -11.44 13.36
C LEU A 174 0.03 -10.48 12.37
N HIS A 175 -0.36 -10.98 11.20
CA HIS A 175 -1.10 -10.21 10.19
C HIS A 175 -2.35 -9.55 10.77
N LYS A 176 -3.20 -10.32 11.49
CA LYS A 176 -4.42 -9.80 12.10
C LYS A 176 -4.15 -8.80 13.23
N THR A 177 -3.06 -8.98 13.96
CA THR A 177 -2.63 -8.02 14.98
C THR A 177 -2.24 -6.68 14.35
N ILE A 178 -1.45 -6.69 13.27
CA ILE A 178 -1.08 -5.48 12.52
C ILE A 178 -2.35 -4.81 11.96
N GLN A 179 -3.22 -5.59 11.30
CA GLN A 179 -4.48 -5.09 10.74
C GLN A 179 -5.37 -4.43 11.83
N GLY A 180 -5.51 -5.08 12.99
CA GLY A 180 -6.28 -4.55 14.12
C GLY A 180 -5.68 -3.29 14.73
N ALA A 181 -4.36 -3.22 14.86
CA ALA A 181 -3.66 -2.03 15.35
C ALA A 181 -3.88 -0.82 14.43
N LEU A 182 -3.81 -1.02 13.12
CA LEU A 182 -4.06 0.02 12.11
C LEU A 182 -5.52 0.47 12.10
N ALA A 183 -6.47 -0.47 12.22
CA ALA A 183 -7.90 -0.15 12.34
C ALA A 183 -8.20 0.66 13.62
N LYS A 184 -7.65 0.24 14.77
CA LYS A 184 -7.76 0.97 16.03
C LYS A 184 -7.20 2.39 15.91
N ARG A 185 -6.04 2.54 15.27
CA ARG A 185 -5.43 3.85 15.05
C ARG A 185 -6.35 4.78 14.26
N HIS A 186 -6.93 4.30 13.16
CA HIS A 186 -7.85 5.05 12.32
C HIS A 186 -9.09 5.52 13.11
N ILE A 187 -9.71 4.63 13.89
CA ILE A 187 -10.85 4.97 14.77
C ILE A 187 -10.46 6.06 15.77
N LEU A 188 -9.30 5.93 16.42
CA LEU A 188 -8.82 6.91 17.39
C LEU A 188 -8.47 8.26 16.74
N SER A 189 -8.02 8.27 15.48
CA SER A 189 -7.79 9.49 14.71
C SER A 189 -9.09 10.28 14.52
N HIS A 190 -10.14 9.63 14.04
CA HIS A 190 -11.46 10.26 13.88
C HIS A 190 -12.05 10.73 15.22
N ALA A 191 -11.90 9.94 16.29
CA ALA A 191 -12.33 10.36 17.61
C ALA A 191 -11.61 11.64 18.08
N ARG A 192 -10.29 11.73 17.88
CA ARG A 192 -9.51 12.94 18.19
C ARG A 192 -9.94 14.14 17.35
N GLN A 193 -10.20 13.93 16.05
CA GLN A 193 -10.68 14.98 15.16
C GLN A 193 -12.02 15.53 15.65
N ASN A 194 -13.00 14.67 15.88
CA ASN A 194 -14.34 15.07 16.35
C ASN A 194 -14.28 15.80 17.69
N LEU A 195 -13.48 15.30 18.65
CA LEU A 195 -13.31 15.97 19.94
C LEU A 195 -12.70 17.37 19.79
N SER A 196 -11.76 17.54 18.87
CA SER A 196 -11.18 18.84 18.60
C SER A 196 -12.16 19.79 17.91
N GLU A 197 -13.02 19.30 17.02
CA GLU A 197 -14.06 20.11 16.38
C GLU A 197 -15.11 20.58 17.41
N VAL A 198 -15.52 19.70 18.32
CA VAL A 198 -16.41 20.05 19.45
C VAL A 198 -15.76 21.09 20.36
N ALA A 199 -14.46 20.94 20.67
CA ALA A 199 -13.74 21.92 21.49
C ALA A 199 -13.67 23.31 20.83
N ALA A 200 -13.53 23.37 19.49
CA ALA A 200 -13.55 24.62 18.75
C ALA A 200 -14.94 25.29 18.83
N ILE A 201 -16.02 24.53 18.62
CA ILE A 201 -17.40 25.04 18.73
C ILE A 201 -17.68 25.62 20.12
N ILE A 202 -17.32 24.88 21.19
CA ILE A 202 -17.52 25.35 22.58
C ILE A 202 -16.72 26.63 22.83
N SER A 203 -15.49 26.72 22.32
CA SER A 203 -14.65 27.92 22.46
C SER A 203 -15.28 29.12 21.76
N GLU A 204 -15.88 28.94 20.58
CA GLU A 204 -16.57 30.00 19.84
C GLU A 204 -17.85 30.45 20.56
N GLU A 205 -18.64 29.52 21.12
CA GLU A 205 -19.89 29.81 21.81
C GLU A 205 -19.71 30.49 23.17
N THR A 206 -18.66 30.09 23.91
CA THR A 206 -18.43 30.53 25.29
C THR A 206 -17.40 31.65 25.41
N GLY A 207 -16.56 31.84 24.40
CA GLY A 207 -15.38 32.71 24.46
C GLY A 207 -14.22 32.15 25.31
N ASP A 208 -14.36 30.94 25.88
CA ASP A 208 -13.30 30.27 26.64
C ASP A 208 -12.40 29.43 25.72
N GLU A 209 -11.24 29.98 25.40
CA GLU A 209 -10.24 29.33 24.53
C GLU A 209 -9.43 28.24 25.24
N GLY A 210 -9.60 28.03 26.55
CA GLY A 210 -8.76 27.13 27.34
C GLY A 210 -8.75 25.69 26.83
N VAL A 211 -9.94 25.15 26.52
CA VAL A 211 -10.10 23.78 26.02
C VAL A 211 -9.55 23.65 24.59
N SER A 212 -9.84 24.60 23.70
CA SER A 212 -9.33 24.60 22.32
C SER A 212 -7.79 24.64 22.27
N LYS A 213 -7.16 25.49 23.09
CA LYS A 213 -5.68 25.57 23.22
C LYS A 213 -5.05 24.27 23.73
N LEU A 214 -5.71 23.56 24.64
CA LEU A 214 -5.23 22.26 25.12
C LEU A 214 -5.23 21.21 23.99
N PHE A 215 -6.28 21.16 23.17
CA PHE A 215 -6.32 20.27 22.00
C PHE A 215 -5.26 20.64 20.96
N ASP A 216 -5.07 21.92 20.66
CA ASP A 216 -4.02 22.38 19.73
C ASP A 216 -2.62 21.98 20.19
N LYS A 217 -2.35 22.11 21.50
CA LYS A 217 -1.09 21.65 22.09
C LYS A 217 -0.92 20.14 21.91
N ALA A 218 -1.94 19.35 22.24
CA ALA A 218 -1.91 17.89 22.09
C ALA A 218 -1.70 17.47 20.62
N LYS A 219 -2.35 18.14 19.66
CA LYS A 219 -2.18 17.89 18.22
C LYS A 219 -0.75 18.16 17.74
N ARG A 220 -0.09 19.20 18.26
CA ARG A 220 1.32 19.53 17.92
C ARG A 220 2.29 18.51 18.52
N GLU A 221 2.10 18.13 19.79
CA GLU A 221 2.91 17.10 20.45
C GLU A 221 2.78 15.73 19.74
N LEU A 222 1.55 15.39 19.32
CA LEU A 222 1.31 14.19 18.52
C LEU A 222 2.03 14.25 17.17
N SER A 223 2.00 15.39 16.50
CA SER A 223 2.70 15.60 15.22
C SER A 223 4.22 15.39 15.34
N GLN A 224 4.81 15.85 16.45
CA GLN A 224 6.26 15.75 16.70
C GLN A 224 6.73 14.34 17.10
N SER A 225 5.87 13.57 17.76
CA SER A 225 6.21 12.23 18.27
C SER A 225 5.87 11.10 17.30
N ARG A 226 5.00 11.35 16.31
CA ARG A 226 4.52 10.33 15.38
C ARG A 226 5.54 10.06 14.27
N THR A 227 5.94 8.80 14.14
CA THR A 227 6.88 8.32 13.11
C THR A 227 6.21 7.82 11.83
N LEU A 228 4.91 7.56 11.89
CA LEU A 228 4.11 7.00 10.82
C LEU A 228 2.95 7.92 10.51
N ASP A 229 2.76 8.29 9.25
CA ASP A 229 1.64 9.13 8.80
C ASP A 229 0.71 8.35 7.88
N PHE A 230 -0.54 8.80 7.78
CA PHE A 230 -1.55 8.27 6.88
C PHE A 230 -2.18 9.43 6.12
N TRP A 231 -2.58 9.19 4.87
CA TRP A 231 -3.12 10.21 3.98
C TRP A 231 -4.48 10.79 4.42
N ASP A 232 -5.23 10.05 5.22
CA ASP A 232 -6.59 10.36 5.66
C ASP A 232 -6.68 10.81 7.13
N GLU A 233 -5.54 11.01 7.81
CA GLU A 233 -5.50 11.42 9.22
C GLU A 233 -5.30 12.93 9.36
N ASN A 234 -6.38 13.63 9.73
CA ASN A 234 -6.40 15.07 10.01
C ASN A 234 -6.46 15.37 11.52
N ASP A 235 -5.70 14.62 12.32
CA ASP A 235 -5.73 14.68 13.79
C ASP A 235 -4.50 15.35 14.43
N THR A 236 -3.65 16.00 13.61
CA THR A 236 -2.41 16.67 14.05
C THR A 236 -2.29 18.08 13.49
N LEU A 237 -1.40 18.89 14.08
CA LEU A 237 -1.07 20.25 13.60
C LEU A 237 0.44 20.38 13.30
N PRO A 238 0.81 21.10 12.21
CA PRO A 238 -0.07 21.61 11.17
C PRO A 238 -0.75 20.46 10.42
N TYR A 239 -1.94 20.70 9.86
CA TYR A 239 -2.60 19.71 9.02
C TYR A 239 -1.68 19.34 7.86
N LYS A 240 -1.47 18.05 7.66
CA LYS A 240 -0.63 17.54 6.58
C LYS A 240 -1.48 17.60 5.30
N LYS A 241 -0.92 18.20 4.24
CA LYS A 241 -1.51 18.19 2.89
C LYS A 241 -1.25 16.85 2.22
#